data_AF-N9E996-F1
#
_entry.id   AF-N9E996-F1
#
_cell.length_a   1.000
_cell.length_b   1.000
_cell.length_c   1.000
_cell.angle_alpha   90.00
_cell.angle_beta   90.00
_cell.angle_gamma   90.00
#
_symmetry.space_group_name_H-M   'P 1'
#
loop_
_entity.id
_entity.type
_entity.pdbx_description
1 polymer ?
#
loop_
_entity_poly.entity_id
_entity_poly.type
_entity_poly.pdbx_seq_one_letter_code
_entity_poly.pdbx_strand_id
1 'polypeptide(L)'
;MKIIYTESAMEELERFQKQRKDELELFLKNKKYIFGDDIVEITASDIREADKFFKVVEFSKTKLPLTNMLLKAYLIGGFAMVILGLFYPTIMQMLDRNPTQLALVIGGLTLSLVSFFGSYYLRFREERHIELENRYKNFESKLSTEDKDK
;
A
#
# COMPACT_ATOMS: atom_id res chain seq x y z
N MET A 1 -22.89 -19.47 -7.42
CA MET A 1 -22.56 -18.26 -8.21
C MET A 1 -22.12 -18.72 -9.59
N LYS A 2 -22.77 -18.28 -10.67
CA LYS A 2 -22.38 -18.66 -12.04
C LYS A 2 -21.45 -17.58 -12.58
N ILE A 3 -20.23 -17.95 -12.95
CA ILE A 3 -19.29 -17.03 -13.60
C ILE A 3 -19.62 -17.08 -15.10
N ILE A 4 -19.91 -15.93 -15.68
CA ILE A 4 -20.15 -15.77 -17.12
C ILE A 4 -19.02 -14.87 -17.63
N TYR A 5 -18.24 -15.39 -18.57
CA TYR A 5 -17.18 -14.64 -19.22
C TYR A 5 -17.74 -13.95 -20.47
N THR A 6 -17.34 -12.70 -20.69
CA THR A 6 -17.50 -12.06 -22.00
C THR A 6 -16.52 -12.69 -22.99
N GLU A 7 -16.75 -12.53 -24.29
CA GLU A 7 -15.80 -13.00 -25.32
C GLU A 7 -14.40 -12.40 -25.11
N SER A 8 -14.33 -11.10 -24.81
CA SER A 8 -13.07 -10.43 -24.46
C SER A 8 -12.39 -10.99 -23.21
N ALA A 9 -13.15 -11.37 -22.18
CA ALA A 9 -12.60 -12.00 -20.99
C ALA A 9 -12.10 -13.42 -21.27
N MET A 10 -12.70 -14.12 -22.24
CA MET A 10 -12.22 -15.42 -22.69
C MET A 10 -10.91 -15.29 -23.46
N GLU A 11 -10.80 -14.34 -24.39
CA GLU A 11 -9.54 -14.04 -25.11
C GLU A 11 -8.39 -13.72 -24.14
N GLU A 12 -8.66 -12.90 -23.13
CA GLU A 12 -7.66 -12.55 -22.11
C GLU A 12 -7.30 -13.72 -21.20
N LEU A 13 -8.27 -14.59 -20.86
CA LEU A 13 -7.99 -15.81 -20.11
C LEU A 13 -7.07 -16.76 -20.91
N GLU A 14 -7.31 -16.91 -22.20
CA GLU A 14 -6.46 -17.71 -23.09
C GLU A 14 -5.05 -17.14 -23.19
N ARG A 15 -4.92 -15.82 -23.34
CA ARG A 15 -3.62 -15.12 -23.31
C ARG A 15 -2.89 -15.33 -22.00
N PHE A 16 -3.59 -15.17 -20.88
CA PHE A 16 -3.02 -15.41 -19.55
C PHE A 16 -2.53 -16.85 -19.39
N GLN A 17 -3.32 -17.84 -19.79
CA GLN A 17 -2.93 -19.25 -19.74
C GLN A 17 -1.72 -19.55 -20.61
N LYS A 18 -1.65 -18.98 -21.82
CA LYS A 18 -0.51 -19.11 -22.72
C LYS A 18 0.76 -18.55 -22.10
N GLN A 19 0.72 -17.33 -21.55
CA GLN A 19 1.87 -16.72 -20.88
C GLN A 19 2.36 -17.56 -19.70
N ARG A 20 1.45 -18.07 -18.85
CA ARG A 20 1.81 -18.92 -17.71
C ARG A 20 2.48 -20.22 -18.16
N LYS A 21 2.02 -20.80 -19.27
CA LYS A 21 2.63 -21.98 -19.88
C LYS A 21 4.05 -21.68 -20.38
N ASP A 22 4.24 -20.60 -21.12
CA ASP A 22 5.56 -20.22 -21.66
C ASP A 22 6.57 -19.95 -20.53
N GLU A 23 6.15 -19.30 -19.45
CA GLU A 23 6.97 -19.09 -18.23
C GLU A 23 7.36 -20.42 -17.57
N LEU A 24 6.42 -21.36 -17.46
CA LEU A 24 6.67 -22.68 -16.91
C LEU A 24 7.66 -23.48 -17.76
N GLU A 25 7.51 -23.45 -19.09
CA GLU A 25 8.42 -24.12 -20.03
C GLU A 25 9.84 -23.55 -19.93
N LEU A 26 9.98 -22.22 -19.85
CA LEU A 26 11.27 -21.57 -19.68
C LEU A 26 11.93 -21.94 -18.35
N PHE A 27 11.15 -21.95 -17.26
CA PHE A 27 11.63 -22.37 -15.94
C PHE A 27 12.15 -23.82 -15.95
N LEU A 28 11.37 -24.72 -16.53
CA LEU A 28 11.72 -26.14 -16.63
C LEU A 28 12.92 -26.36 -17.53
N LYS A 29 12.99 -25.68 -18.67
CA LYS A 29 14.15 -25.69 -19.56
C LYS A 29 15.41 -25.30 -18.80
N ASN A 30 15.41 -24.19 -18.08
CA ASN A 30 16.58 -23.72 -17.33
C ASN A 30 17.00 -24.67 -16.19
N LYS A 31 16.05 -25.36 -15.56
CA LYS A 31 16.33 -26.28 -14.45
C LYS A 31 16.83 -27.65 -14.93
N LYS A 32 16.27 -28.17 -16.02
CA LYS A 32 16.57 -29.51 -16.55
C LYS A 32 17.61 -29.52 -17.66
N TYR A 33 18.04 -28.36 -18.18
CA TYR A 33 19.00 -28.32 -19.27
C TYR A 33 20.33 -28.95 -18.86
N ILE A 34 20.68 -30.06 -19.52
CA ILE A 34 21.98 -30.71 -19.46
C ILE A 34 22.64 -30.47 -20.83
N PHE A 35 23.90 -30.02 -20.81
CA PHE A 35 24.66 -29.76 -22.04
C PHE A 35 24.72 -31.03 -22.90
N GLY A 36 24.14 -30.98 -24.11
CA GLY A 36 24.20 -32.07 -25.09
C GLY A 36 22.86 -32.72 -25.45
N ASP A 37 21.76 -32.40 -24.77
CA ASP A 37 20.42 -32.91 -25.10
C ASP A 37 19.63 -31.93 -25.98
N ASP A 38 19.13 -32.42 -27.13
CA ASP A 38 18.25 -31.66 -28.04
C ASP A 38 16.79 -31.65 -27.58
N ILE A 39 16.40 -32.55 -26.69
CA ILE A 39 15.02 -32.77 -26.25
C ILE A 39 14.96 -32.78 -24.73
N VAL A 40 14.16 -31.87 -24.15
CA VAL A 40 13.86 -31.85 -22.71
C VAL A 40 12.47 -32.43 -22.49
N GLU A 41 12.40 -33.62 -21.89
CA GLU A 41 11.13 -34.24 -21.52
C GLU A 41 10.56 -33.58 -20.24
N ILE A 42 9.35 -33.03 -20.34
CA ILE A 42 8.60 -32.44 -19.24
C ILE A 42 7.54 -33.45 -18.76
N THR A 43 7.65 -33.86 -17.50
CA THR A 43 6.71 -34.80 -16.86
C THR A 43 5.74 -34.07 -15.92
N ALA A 44 4.61 -34.70 -15.59
CA ALA A 44 3.66 -34.16 -14.61
C ALA A 44 4.28 -33.98 -13.20
N SER A 45 5.37 -34.66 -12.89
CA SER A 45 6.12 -34.47 -11.64
C SER A 45 6.91 -33.16 -11.66
N ASP A 46 7.48 -32.77 -12.81
CA ASP A 46 8.21 -31.51 -12.98
C ASP A 46 7.28 -30.31 -12.81
N ILE A 47 6.07 -30.40 -13.38
CA ILE A 47 5.03 -29.35 -13.26
C ILE A 47 4.63 -29.16 -11.80
N ARG A 48 4.40 -30.27 -11.06
CA ARG A 48 4.07 -30.21 -9.62
C ARG A 48 5.20 -29.65 -8.76
N GLU A 49 6.45 -29.86 -9.17
CA GLU A 49 7.59 -29.26 -8.49
C GLU A 49 7.70 -27.76 -8.78
N ALA A 50 7.48 -27.36 -10.03
CA ALA A 50 7.45 -25.97 -10.46
C ALA A 50 6.33 -25.16 -9.78
N ASP A 51 5.16 -25.76 -9.55
CA ASP A 51 4.02 -25.13 -8.85
C ASP A 51 4.39 -24.55 -7.47
N LYS A 52 5.39 -25.14 -6.79
CA LYS A 52 5.91 -24.61 -5.52
C LYS A 52 6.57 -23.24 -5.67
N PHE A 53 7.08 -22.91 -6.85
CA PHE A 53 7.77 -21.66 -7.18
C PHE A 53 6.82 -20.61 -7.80
N PHE A 54 5.75 -21.04 -8.45
CA PHE A 54 4.75 -20.16 -9.06
C PHE A 54 3.60 -19.76 -8.12
N LYS A 55 3.74 -20.01 -6.81
CA LYS A 55 2.72 -19.60 -5.84
C LYS A 55 2.44 -18.11 -5.95
N VAL A 56 1.18 -17.77 -6.15
CA VAL A 56 0.67 -16.40 -5.98
C VAL A 56 0.99 -16.01 -4.54
N VAL A 57 2.03 -15.21 -4.36
CA VAL A 57 2.29 -14.56 -3.09
C VAL A 57 1.16 -13.56 -2.92
N GLU A 58 0.10 -13.96 -2.23
CA GLU A 58 -0.80 -12.98 -1.64
C GLU A 58 0.10 -12.09 -0.80
N PHE A 59 0.31 -10.85 -1.25
CA PHE A 59 0.96 -9.83 -0.45
C PHE A 59 0.08 -9.63 0.78
N SER A 60 0.32 -10.45 1.80
CA SER A 60 -0.12 -10.23 3.16
C SER A 60 0.39 -8.85 3.50
N LYS A 61 -0.49 -7.85 3.41
CA LYS A 61 -0.22 -6.48 3.84
C LYS A 61 0.24 -6.60 5.28
N THR A 62 1.55 -6.52 5.46
CA THR A 62 2.21 -6.70 6.74
C THR A 62 1.48 -5.83 7.75
N LYS A 63 1.07 -6.40 8.88
CA LYS A 63 0.29 -5.77 9.96
C LYS A 63 1.05 -4.65 10.71
N LEU A 64 1.92 -3.92 10.00
CA LEU A 64 2.73 -2.82 10.48
C LEU A 64 2.06 -1.42 10.53
N PRO A 65 0.84 -1.14 10.02
CA PRO A 65 0.31 0.22 10.10
C PRO A 65 -0.01 0.63 11.53
N LEU A 66 -0.45 -0.32 12.39
CA LEU A 66 -0.82 -0.02 13.77
C LEU A 66 0.41 0.29 14.64
N THR A 67 1.48 -0.50 14.52
CA THR A 67 2.72 -0.29 15.29
C THR A 67 3.36 1.05 14.96
N ASN A 68 3.42 1.42 13.68
CA ASN A 68 3.99 2.71 13.26
C ASN A 68 3.14 3.90 13.74
N MET A 69 1.81 3.76 13.74
CA MET A 69 0.91 4.77 14.29
C MET A 69 1.09 4.93 15.81
N LEU A 70 1.21 3.82 16.55
CA LEU A 70 1.48 3.85 17.99
C LEU A 70 2.82 4.52 18.30
N LEU A 71 3.89 4.16 17.59
CA LEU A 71 5.22 4.77 17.77
C LEU A 71 5.20 6.29 17.57
N LYS A 72 4.48 6.78 16.55
CA LYS A 72 4.29 8.23 16.33
C LYS A 72 3.53 8.88 17.49
N ALA A 73 2.47 8.25 17.99
CA ALA A 73 1.71 8.76 19.13
C ALA A 73 2.57 8.82 20.40
N TYR A 74 3.39 7.80 20.67
CA TYR A 74 4.32 7.79 21.80
C TYR A 74 5.39 8.89 21.68
N LEU A 75 5.94 9.10 20.49
CA LEU A 75 6.93 10.17 20.26
C LEU A 75 6.32 11.56 20.53
N ILE A 76 5.12 11.83 20.00
CA ILE A 76 4.40 13.09 20.22
C ILE A 76 4.08 13.27 21.71
N GLY A 77 3.57 12.23 22.37
CA GLY A 77 3.25 12.27 23.79
C GLY A 77 4.47 12.52 24.68
N GLY A 78 5.59 11.83 24.40
CA GLY A 78 6.85 12.04 25.12
C GLY A 78 7.39 13.46 24.94
N PHE A 79 7.34 14.00 23.72
CA PHE A 79 7.76 15.38 23.47
C PHE A 79 6.87 16.40 24.20
N ALA A 80 5.56 16.18 24.21
CA ALA A 80 4.62 17.00 24.96
C ALA A 80 4.91 16.96 26.47
N MET A 81 5.24 15.79 27.03
CA MET A 81 5.62 15.65 28.43
C MET A 81 6.89 16.43 28.78
N VAL A 82 7.93 16.38 27.93
CA VAL A 82 9.16 17.15 28.12
C VAL A 82 8.89 18.65 28.13
N ILE A 83 8.10 19.15 27.17
CA ILE A 83 7.71 20.57 27.13
C ILE A 83 6.92 20.96 28.37
N LEU A 84 5.88 20.21 28.72
CA LEU A 84 5.06 20.51 29.89
C LEU A 84 5.88 20.48 31.17
N GLY A 85 6.82 19.54 31.31
CA GLY A 85 7.72 19.47 32.46
C GLY A 85 8.64 20.69 32.57
N LEU A 86 9.22 21.15 31.46
CA LEU A 86 10.10 22.32 31.44
C LEU A 86 9.37 23.63 31.77
N PHE A 87 8.13 23.78 31.29
CA PHE A 87 7.35 25.01 31.48
C PHE A 87 6.37 24.94 32.66
N TYR A 88 6.35 23.82 33.41
CA TYR A 88 5.41 23.60 34.52
C TYR A 88 5.39 24.76 35.54
N PRO A 89 6.53 25.29 36.03
CA PRO A 89 6.52 26.38 37.01
C PRO A 89 5.89 27.66 36.45
N THR A 90 6.17 27.97 35.19
CA THR A 90 5.62 29.14 34.49
C THR A 90 4.12 29.00 34.29
N ILE A 91 3.65 27.81 33.90
CA ILE A 91 2.23 27.51 33.75
C ILE A 91 1.52 27.68 35.10
N MET A 92 2.11 27.15 36.19
CA MET A 92 1.51 27.25 37.52
C MET A 92 1.44 28.70 38.02
N GLN A 93 2.50 29.49 37.79
CA GLN A 93 2.48 30.92 38.10
C GLN A 93 1.43 31.69 37.29
N MET A 94 1.23 31.34 36.01
CA MET A 94 0.19 31.95 35.19
C MET A 94 -1.21 31.55 35.65
N LEU A 95 -1.40 30.30 36.09
CA LEU A 95 -2.68 29.84 36.62
C LEU A 95 -3.09 30.62 37.87
N ASP A 96 -2.15 30.84 38.79
CA ASP A 96 -2.41 31.53 40.05
C ASP A 96 -2.55 33.04 39.89
N ARG A 97 -1.77 33.67 39.00
CA ARG A 97 -1.72 35.14 38.88
C ARG A 97 -2.57 35.71 37.75
N ASN A 98 -2.67 35.03 36.61
CA ASN A 98 -3.34 35.53 35.40
C ASN A 98 -4.06 34.41 34.64
N PRO A 99 -5.09 33.78 35.24
CA PRO A 99 -5.76 32.61 34.66
C PRO A 99 -6.40 32.93 33.30
N THR A 100 -6.88 34.16 33.09
CA THR A 100 -7.46 34.62 31.82
C THR A 100 -6.45 34.59 30.68
N GLN A 101 -5.20 34.99 30.95
CA GLN A 101 -4.13 34.97 29.95
C GLN A 101 -3.77 33.52 29.59
N LEU A 102 -3.69 32.63 30.59
CA LEU A 102 -3.46 31.21 30.37
C LEU A 102 -4.57 30.58 29.52
N ALA A 103 -5.83 30.90 29.80
CA ALA A 103 -6.98 30.42 29.04
C ALA A 103 -6.93 30.85 27.57
N LEU A 104 -6.54 32.11 27.29
CA LEU A 104 -6.36 32.61 25.92
C LEU A 104 -5.21 31.89 25.19
N VAL A 105 -4.08 31.65 25.88
CA VAL A 105 -2.94 30.92 25.30
C VAL A 105 -3.31 29.48 24.96
N ILE A 106 -3.97 28.77 25.89
CA ILE A 106 -4.43 27.40 25.67
C ILE A 106 -5.47 27.36 24.56
N GLY A 107 -6.43 28.30 24.53
CA GLY A 107 -7.43 28.42 23.48
C GLY A 107 -6.83 28.66 22.09
N GLY A 108 -5.83 29.53 21.98
CA GLY A 108 -5.11 29.77 20.72
C GLY A 108 -4.31 28.55 20.25
N LEU A 109 -3.66 27.84 21.18
CA LEU A 109 -2.95 26.59 20.89
C LEU A 109 -3.88 25.49 20.42
N THR A 110 -5.03 25.29 21.08
CA THR A 110 -6.00 24.26 20.68
C THR A 110 -6.61 24.57 19.32
N LEU A 111 -6.99 25.83 19.05
CA LEU A 111 -7.46 26.25 17.72
C LEU A 111 -6.41 25.97 16.64
N SER A 112 -5.14 26.32 16.89
CA SER A 112 -4.04 26.10 15.94
C SER A 112 -3.83 24.61 15.66
N LEU A 113 -3.87 23.76 16.69
CA LEU A 113 -3.76 22.31 16.55
C LEU A 113 -4.94 21.74 15.75
N VAL A 114 -6.17 22.15 16.04
CA VAL A 114 -7.35 21.69 15.30
C VAL A 114 -7.27 22.10 13.83
N SER A 115 -6.85 23.32 13.52
CA SER A 115 -6.63 23.77 12.14
C SER A 115 -5.53 22.98 11.43
N PHE A 116 -4.42 22.70 12.13
CA PHE A 116 -3.33 21.90 11.58
C PHE A 116 -3.76 20.46 11.28
N PHE A 117 -4.35 19.77 12.25
CA PHE A 117 -4.83 18.40 12.06
C PHE A 117 -5.97 18.31 11.05
N GLY A 118 -6.89 19.28 11.04
CA GLY A 118 -7.97 19.37 10.08
C GLY A 118 -7.44 19.52 8.65
N SER A 119 -6.49 20.44 8.42
CA SER A 119 -5.88 20.62 7.10
C SER A 119 -5.06 19.42 6.65
N TYR A 120 -4.32 18.79 7.57
CA TYR A 120 -3.58 17.55 7.30
C TYR A 120 -4.52 16.40 6.92
N TYR A 121 -5.64 16.24 7.64
CA TYR A 121 -6.64 15.22 7.34
C TYR A 121 -7.29 15.43 5.97
N LEU A 122 -7.62 16.68 5.62
CA LEU A 122 -8.17 17.02 4.31
C LEU A 122 -7.19 16.70 3.18
N ARG A 123 -5.91 17.07 3.32
CA ARG A 123 -4.86 16.72 2.35
C ARG A 123 -4.72 15.21 2.17
N PHE A 124 -4.67 14.46 3.28
CA PHE A 124 -4.59 13.00 3.22
C PHE A 124 -5.82 12.34 2.57
N ARG A 125 -7.00 12.96 2.69
CA ARG A 125 -8.19 12.52 1.96
C ARG A 125 -8.07 12.82 0.46
N GLU A 126 -7.59 14.00 0.11
CA GLU A 126 -7.43 14.45 -1.27
C GLU A 126 -6.38 13.63 -2.03
N GLU A 127 -5.23 13.36 -1.43
CA GLU A 127 -4.20 12.47 -1.99
C GLU A 127 -4.74 11.08 -2.32
N ARG A 128 -5.61 10.53 -1.45
CA ARG A 128 -6.27 9.24 -1.73
C ARG A 128 -7.25 9.31 -2.90
N HIS A 129 -7.96 10.42 -3.07
CA HIS A 129 -8.83 10.62 -4.23
C HIS A 129 -8.02 10.72 -5.52
N ILE A 130 -6.92 11.49 -5.51
CA ILE A 130 -6.01 11.63 -6.65
C ILE A 130 -5.37 10.29 -7.02
N GLU A 131 -4.94 9.49 -6.04
CA GLU A 131 -4.38 8.16 -6.30
C GLU A 131 -5.40 7.23 -6.97
N LEU A 132 -6.65 7.25 -6.51
CA LEU A 132 -7.73 6.47 -7.12
C LEU A 132 -7.99 6.92 -8.56
N GLU A 133 -8.09 8.24 -8.80
CA GLU A 133 -8.33 8.78 -10.14
C GLU A 133 -7.19 8.41 -11.12
N ASN A 134 -5.93 8.49 -10.66
CA ASN A 134 -4.77 8.08 -11.46
C ASN A 134 -4.77 6.58 -11.78
N ARG A 135 -5.23 5.73 -10.85
CA ARG A 135 -5.41 4.30 -11.12
C ARG A 135 -6.47 4.06 -12.20
N TYR A 136 -7.59 4.79 -12.15
CA TYR A 136 -8.63 4.70 -13.19
C TYR A 136 -8.10 5.14 -14.57
N LYS A 137 -7.43 6.31 -14.65
CA LYS A 137 -6.83 6.80 -15.91
C LYS A 137 -5.76 5.86 -16.48
N ASN A 138 -4.93 5.27 -15.62
CA ASN A 138 -3.95 4.27 -16.05
C ASN A 138 -4.60 2.97 -16.54
N PHE A 139 -5.77 2.61 -16.01
CA PHE A 139 -6.53 1.46 -16.50
C PHE A 139 -7.14 1.75 -17.87
N GLU A 140 -7.78 2.91 -18.04
CA GLU A 140 -8.42 3.33 -19.29
C GLU A 140 -7.42 3.51 -20.44
N SER A 141 -6.24 4.10 -20.17
CA SER A 141 -5.19 4.27 -21.18
C SER A 141 -4.63 2.95 -21.70
N LYS A 142 -4.49 1.93 -20.84
CA LYS A 142 -4.05 0.58 -21.24
C LYS A 142 -5.07 -0.10 -22.16
N LEU A 143 -6.36 0.04 -21.86
CA LEU A 143 -7.45 -0.43 -22.72
C LEU A 143 -7.43 0.26 -24.10
N SER A 144 -7.21 1.57 -24.15
CA SER A 144 -7.22 2.32 -25.42
C SER A 144 -6.00 2.06 -26.32
N THR A 145 -4.86 1.66 -25.77
CA THR A 145 -3.68 1.27 -26.57
C THR A 145 -3.80 -0.12 -27.17
N GLU A 146 -4.48 -1.06 -26.50
CA GLU A 146 -4.69 -2.41 -27.04
C GLU A 146 -5.69 -2.45 -28.22
N ASP A 147 -6.63 -1.51 -28.29
CA ASP A 147 -7.58 -1.37 -29.40
C ASP A 147 -6.99 -0.75 -30.68
N LYS A 148 -5.79 -0.16 -30.62
CA LYS A 148 -5.14 0.48 -31.77
C LYS A 148 -4.11 -0.39 -32.50
N ASP A 149 -3.70 -1.50 -31.88
CA ASP A 149 -2.75 -2.47 -32.45
C ASP A 149 -3.42 -3.75 -33.00
N LYS A 150 -4.77 -3.79 -33.04
CA LYS A 150 -5.56 -4.77 -33.80
C LYS A 150 -6.03 -4.15 -35.12
#